data_AF-A0A6A2XZL4-F1
#
_entry.id   AF-A0A6A2XZL4-F1
#
_cell.length_a   1.000
_cell.length_b   1.000
_cell.length_c   1.000
_cell.angle_alpha   90.00
_cell.angle_beta   90.00
_cell.angle_gamma   90.00
#
_symmetry.space_group_name_H-M   'P 1'
#
loop_
_entity.id
_entity.type
_entity.pdbx_description
1 polymer ?
#
loop_
_entity_poly.entity_id
_entity_poly.type
_entity_poly.pdbx_seq_one_letter_code
_entity_poly.pdbx_strand_id
1 'polypeptide(L)'
;MQFDVHHKDIKALDIGDKLSVDPSTVGAASRDFGHIVKAVPLAVLHPSNPQDIAALIKLSYYSSVPFGIAAKGHGHSLRGQAMANNGVVIDMKSMNKHRNGTGIRVLTTTDGLYTDVGGEQLWIDVLNKTLEHGLAPVSWTDYLYLTVGGTLSNAGISGQTCRYGPQISNVLEMDVIIFRKPLDKSSNGDNR
;
A
#
# COMPACT_ATOMS: atom_id res chain seq x y z
N MET A 1 -28.23 14.34 -8.01
CA MET A 1 -27.43 15.28 -7.18
C MET A 1 -25.98 14.96 -7.42
N GLN A 2 -25.37 15.73 -8.32
CA GLN A 2 -24.03 15.54 -8.84
C GLN A 2 -23.17 16.62 -8.19
N PHE A 3 -22.29 16.21 -7.28
CA PHE A 3 -21.38 17.13 -6.63
C PHE A 3 -20.15 17.34 -7.50
N ASP A 4 -19.99 18.59 -7.90
CA ASP A 4 -19.02 19.16 -8.81
C ASP A 4 -17.65 19.31 -8.13
N VAL A 5 -17.10 18.22 -7.61
CA VAL A 5 -15.66 18.14 -7.33
C VAL A 5 -15.05 17.75 -8.66
N HIS A 6 -14.68 18.78 -9.41
CA HIS A 6 -14.35 18.70 -10.82
C HIS A 6 -13.36 17.55 -11.10
N HIS A 7 -13.72 16.74 -12.09
CA HIS A 7 -12.83 15.86 -12.86
C HIS A 7 -11.53 16.57 -13.31
N LYS A 8 -11.47 17.91 -13.24
CA LYS A 8 -10.33 18.79 -13.54
C LYS A 8 -9.27 18.83 -12.42
N ASP A 9 -9.63 18.76 -11.14
CA ASP A 9 -8.64 18.89 -10.05
C ASP A 9 -7.77 17.63 -9.94
N ILE A 10 -8.35 16.48 -10.28
CA ILE A 10 -7.67 15.19 -10.37
C ILE A 10 -6.76 15.12 -11.62
N LYS A 11 -7.16 15.75 -12.72
CA LYS A 11 -6.38 15.82 -13.96
C LYS A 11 -5.29 16.90 -13.94
N ALA A 12 -5.33 17.83 -12.99
CA ALA A 12 -4.37 18.93 -12.88
C ALA A 12 -3.06 18.57 -12.17
N LEU A 13 -2.94 17.35 -11.63
CA LEU A 13 -1.71 16.85 -11.01
C LEU A 13 -0.95 15.94 -11.98
N ASP A 14 0.37 15.83 -11.75
CA ASP A 14 1.32 14.89 -12.38
C ASP A 14 0.98 13.39 -12.19
N ILE A 15 -0.19 13.09 -11.60
CA ILE A 15 -0.75 11.74 -11.45
C ILE A 15 -2.02 11.54 -12.28
N GLY A 16 -2.50 12.55 -13.02
CA GLY A 16 -3.76 12.51 -13.77
C GLY A 16 -3.82 11.36 -14.78
N ASP A 17 -2.73 11.14 -15.53
CA ASP A 17 -2.62 10.06 -16.51
C ASP A 17 -2.47 8.66 -15.86
N LYS A 18 -2.22 8.61 -14.55
CA LYS A 18 -2.08 7.38 -13.76
C LYS A 18 -3.39 7.02 -13.06
N LEU A 19 -4.44 7.84 -13.19
CA LEU A 19 -5.76 7.61 -12.60
C LEU A 19 -6.72 7.05 -13.63
N SER A 20 -7.16 5.82 -13.38
CA SER A 20 -8.15 5.13 -14.20
C SER A 20 -9.54 5.25 -13.60
N VAL A 21 -10.49 5.68 -14.44
CA VAL A 21 -11.94 5.62 -14.18
C VAL A 21 -12.62 4.56 -15.04
N ASP A 22 -11.84 3.71 -15.71
CA ASP A 22 -12.37 2.62 -16.52
C ASP A 22 -13.27 1.68 -15.68
N PRO A 23 -14.49 1.35 -16.15
CA PRO A 23 -15.43 0.53 -15.39
C PRO A 23 -14.89 -0.84 -14.97
N SER A 24 -14.01 -1.46 -15.78
CA SER A 24 -13.42 -2.76 -15.45
C SER A 24 -12.41 -2.63 -14.31
N THR A 25 -11.56 -1.60 -14.35
CA THR A 25 -10.58 -1.30 -13.30
C THR A 25 -11.27 -0.94 -11.98
N VAL A 26 -12.27 -0.06 -12.03
CA VAL A 26 -13.10 0.30 -10.86
C VAL A 26 -13.84 -0.91 -10.32
N GLY A 27 -14.40 -1.73 -11.21
CA GLY A 27 -15.09 -2.98 -10.87
C GLY A 27 -14.19 -3.96 -10.13
N ALA A 28 -12.97 -4.17 -10.61
CA ALA A 28 -11.97 -5.03 -9.97
C ALA A 28 -11.52 -4.50 -8.60
N ALA A 29 -11.34 -3.19 -8.46
CA ALA A 29 -10.98 -2.56 -7.19
C ALA A 29 -12.10 -2.62 -6.15
N SER A 30 -13.37 -2.71 -6.59
CA SER A 30 -14.56 -2.74 -5.71
C SER A 30 -14.82 -4.05 -4.97
N ARG A 31 -14.00 -5.07 -5.19
CA ARG A 31 -14.16 -6.43 -4.63
C ARG A 31 -12.87 -6.90 -3.96
N ASP A 32 -13.00 -7.81 -3.01
CA ASP A 32 -11.88 -8.50 -2.36
C ASP A 32 -12.13 -10.02 -2.35
N PHE A 33 -11.21 -10.78 -1.79
CA PHE A 33 -11.29 -12.24 -1.72
C PHE A 33 -12.50 -12.74 -0.92
N GLY A 34 -12.95 -11.98 0.07
CA GLY A 34 -14.12 -12.35 0.86
C GLY A 34 -15.42 -12.34 0.06
N HIS A 35 -15.52 -11.51 -0.98
CA HIS A 35 -16.73 -11.37 -1.82
C HIS A 35 -18.03 -11.02 -1.06
N ILE A 36 -17.92 -10.55 0.18
CA ILE A 36 -19.06 -10.19 1.05
C ILE A 36 -19.37 -8.68 0.94
N VAL A 37 -18.33 -7.85 0.99
CA VAL A 37 -18.46 -6.38 0.94
C VAL A 37 -18.12 -5.90 -0.46
N LYS A 38 -18.88 -4.91 -0.94
CA LYS A 38 -18.59 -4.19 -2.17
C LYS A 38 -18.63 -2.69 -1.92
N ALA A 39 -17.55 -2.00 -2.24
CA ALA A 39 -17.44 -0.55 -2.14
C ALA A 39 -16.82 -0.01 -3.43
N VAL A 40 -17.53 0.87 -4.13
CA VAL A 40 -17.12 1.32 -5.47
C VAL A 40 -16.26 2.58 -5.33
N PRO A 41 -14.98 2.57 -5.75
CA PRO A 41 -14.17 3.77 -5.77
C PRO A 41 -14.55 4.69 -6.92
N LEU A 42 -14.22 5.99 -6.81
CA LEU A 42 -14.33 6.95 -7.91
C LEU A 42 -13.25 6.70 -8.97
N ALA A 43 -12.05 6.34 -8.54
CA ALA A 43 -10.92 6.10 -9.42
C ALA A 43 -9.94 5.09 -8.81
N VAL A 44 -9.07 4.56 -9.66
CA VAL A 44 -7.95 3.70 -9.27
C VAL A 44 -6.65 4.36 -9.70
N LEU A 45 -5.73 4.59 -8.77
CA LEU A 45 -4.38 5.05 -9.06
C LEU A 45 -3.50 3.86 -9.40
N HIS A 46 -2.78 3.94 -10.51
CA HIS A 46 -1.71 3.04 -10.90
C HIS A 46 -0.36 3.74 -10.69
N PRO A 47 0.16 3.81 -9.45
CA PRO A 47 1.44 4.47 -9.20
C PRO A 47 2.59 3.78 -9.94
N SER A 48 3.53 4.58 -10.41
CA SER A 48 4.81 4.15 -10.95
C SER A 48 5.92 4.16 -9.90
N ASN A 49 5.79 5.01 -8.89
CA ASN A 49 6.74 5.18 -7.80
C ASN A 49 6.04 5.66 -6.50
N PRO A 50 6.74 5.67 -5.36
CA PRO A 50 6.18 6.15 -4.08
C PRO A 50 5.74 7.63 -4.11
N GLN A 51 6.35 8.48 -4.95
CA GLN A 51 6.00 9.90 -5.03
C GLN A 51 4.60 10.11 -5.61
N ASP A 52 4.14 9.24 -6.52
CA ASP A 52 2.76 9.25 -7.02
C ASP A 52 1.73 9.03 -5.89
N ILE A 53 2.05 8.10 -4.98
CA ILE A 53 1.22 7.82 -3.80
C ILE A 53 1.22 9.03 -2.87
N ALA A 54 2.38 9.62 -2.61
CA ALA A 54 2.49 10.83 -1.79
C ALA A 54 1.71 12.01 -2.40
N ALA A 55 1.73 12.18 -3.73
CA ALA A 55 0.96 13.21 -4.42
C ALA A 55 -0.56 13.01 -4.25
N LEU A 56 -1.06 11.78 -4.36
CA LEU A 56 -2.47 11.48 -4.12
C LEU A 56 -2.88 11.77 -2.67
N ILE A 57 -2.05 11.38 -1.70
CA ILE A 57 -2.35 11.63 -0.28
C ILE A 57 -2.35 13.14 -0.01
N LYS A 58 -1.38 13.90 -0.54
CA LYS A 58 -1.39 15.36 -0.49
C LYS A 58 -2.66 15.95 -1.09
N LEU A 59 -3.09 15.47 -2.25
CA LEU A 59 -4.29 15.94 -2.92
C LEU A 59 -5.54 15.77 -2.05
N SER A 60 -5.78 14.57 -1.53
CA SER A 60 -6.92 14.33 -0.63
C SER A 60 -6.85 15.21 0.61
N TYR A 61 -5.65 15.36 1.16
CA TYR A 61 -5.42 16.10 2.39
C TYR A 61 -5.65 17.61 2.26
N TYR A 62 -5.26 18.22 1.13
CA TYR A 62 -5.46 19.65 0.86
C TYR A 62 -6.79 19.97 0.16
N SER A 63 -7.57 18.94 -0.22
CA SER A 63 -8.90 19.12 -0.80
C SER A 63 -9.86 19.75 0.21
N SER A 64 -10.75 20.63 -0.27
CA SER A 64 -11.87 21.15 0.53
C SER A 64 -12.84 20.05 0.97
N VAL A 65 -12.91 18.96 0.20
CA VAL A 65 -13.64 17.74 0.51
C VAL A 65 -12.65 16.56 0.43
N PRO A 66 -12.05 16.14 1.56
CA PRO A 66 -11.15 14.99 1.58
C PRO A 66 -11.88 13.71 1.17
N PHE A 67 -11.15 12.82 0.49
CA PHE A 67 -11.68 11.53 0.03
C PHE A 67 -10.87 10.37 0.59
N GLY A 68 -11.53 9.22 0.78
CA GLY A 68 -10.90 8.00 1.27
C GLY A 68 -9.85 7.48 0.29
N ILE A 69 -8.72 7.02 0.82
CA ILE A 69 -7.66 6.38 0.05
C ILE A 69 -7.42 4.99 0.66
N ALA A 70 -7.37 3.96 -0.18
CA ALA A 70 -7.04 2.60 0.27
C ALA A 70 -5.94 2.00 -0.62
N ALA A 71 -4.86 1.54 0.00
CA ALA A 71 -3.84 0.76 -0.69
C ALA A 71 -4.33 -0.68 -0.87
N LYS A 72 -4.32 -1.17 -2.11
CA LYS A 72 -4.72 -2.53 -2.45
C LYS A 72 -3.50 -3.30 -2.98
N GLY A 73 -3.06 -4.29 -2.20
CA GLY A 73 -2.07 -5.27 -2.62
C GLY A 73 -2.68 -6.33 -3.53
N HIS A 74 -2.67 -7.60 -3.12
CA HIS A 74 -3.28 -8.69 -3.88
C HIS A 74 -4.80 -8.84 -3.68
N GLY A 75 -5.43 -7.95 -2.92
CA GLY A 75 -6.89 -7.95 -2.70
C GLY A 75 -7.41 -9.07 -1.80
N HIS A 76 -6.55 -9.65 -0.95
CA HIS A 76 -6.87 -10.82 -0.12
C HIS A 76 -7.59 -10.50 1.21
N SER A 77 -8.07 -9.27 1.36
CA SER A 77 -8.95 -8.86 2.45
C SER A 77 -10.30 -9.60 2.38
N LEU A 78 -11.02 -9.66 3.50
CA LEU A 78 -12.27 -10.41 3.63
C LEU A 78 -13.52 -9.54 3.81
N ARG A 79 -13.35 -8.28 4.24
CA ARG A 79 -14.44 -7.38 4.67
C ARG A 79 -14.22 -5.93 4.23
N GLY A 80 -13.63 -5.71 3.05
CA GLY A 80 -13.50 -4.39 2.45
C GLY A 80 -12.35 -3.53 2.96
N GLN A 81 -11.41 -4.07 3.74
CA GLN A 81 -10.30 -3.29 4.32
C GLN A 81 -9.42 -2.59 3.27
N ALA A 82 -9.34 -3.12 2.06
CA ALA A 82 -8.57 -2.57 0.95
C ALA A 82 -9.47 -1.88 -0.11
N MET A 83 -10.60 -1.29 0.30
CA MET A 83 -11.52 -0.57 -0.57
C MET A 83 -11.72 0.88 -0.10
N ALA A 84 -12.03 1.78 -1.03
CA ALA A 84 -12.31 3.18 -0.75
C ALA A 84 -13.64 3.58 -1.43
N ASN A 85 -14.76 3.49 -0.71
CA ASN A 85 -16.07 3.87 -1.26
C ASN A 85 -16.10 5.36 -1.60
N ASN A 86 -16.47 5.70 -2.84
CA ASN A 86 -16.42 7.07 -3.36
C ASN A 86 -15.04 7.76 -3.16
N GLY A 87 -13.96 6.98 -3.09
CA GLY A 87 -12.59 7.46 -2.90
C GLY A 87 -11.66 6.98 -4.01
N VAL A 88 -10.38 6.85 -3.69
CA VAL A 88 -9.37 6.35 -4.63
C VAL A 88 -8.70 5.10 -4.07
N VAL A 89 -8.71 4.02 -4.86
CA VAL A 89 -7.93 2.82 -4.54
C VAL A 89 -6.57 2.92 -5.23
N ILE A 90 -5.50 2.62 -4.51
CA ILE A 90 -4.14 2.52 -5.06
C ILE A 90 -3.88 1.06 -5.42
N ASP A 91 -3.74 0.76 -6.71
CA ASP A 91 -3.30 -0.56 -7.17
C ASP A 91 -1.79 -0.68 -6.99
N MET A 92 -1.35 -1.16 -5.82
CA MET A 92 0.07 -1.22 -5.48
C MET A 92 0.89 -2.04 -6.48
N LYS A 93 0.26 -3.06 -7.10
CA LYS A 93 0.91 -3.96 -8.07
C LYS A 93 1.38 -3.24 -9.34
N SER A 94 0.84 -2.07 -9.67
CA SER A 94 1.30 -1.34 -10.85
C SER A 94 2.77 -0.94 -10.77
N MET A 95 3.30 -0.69 -9.56
CA MET A 95 4.72 -0.34 -9.38
C MET A 95 5.67 -1.45 -9.83
N ASN A 96 5.24 -2.72 -9.83
CA ASN A 96 6.05 -3.84 -10.33
C ASN A 96 6.45 -3.65 -11.80
N LYS A 97 5.56 -3.07 -12.62
CA LYS A 97 5.81 -2.85 -14.05
C LYS A 97 6.92 -1.82 -14.30
N HIS A 98 7.17 -0.93 -13.33
CA HIS A 98 8.08 0.19 -13.48
C HIS A 98 9.43 -0.03 -12.78
N ARG A 99 9.53 -1.03 -11.91
CA ARG A 99 10.74 -1.31 -11.13
C ARG A 99 11.77 -2.18 -11.85
N ASN A 100 11.50 -2.74 -13.04
CA ASN A 100 12.44 -3.57 -13.80
C ASN A 100 13.16 -4.65 -12.94
N GLY A 101 12.45 -5.29 -12.00
CA GLY A 101 13.02 -6.29 -11.09
C GLY A 101 13.83 -5.75 -9.90
N THR A 102 13.90 -4.43 -9.70
CA THR A 102 14.57 -3.79 -8.55
C THR A 102 13.70 -3.72 -7.29
N GLY A 103 12.52 -4.33 -7.31
CA GLY A 103 11.60 -4.36 -6.18
C GLY A 103 12.04 -5.25 -5.01
N ILE A 104 13.02 -6.14 -5.25
CA ILE A 104 13.57 -7.03 -4.23
C ILE A 104 15.10 -7.01 -4.37
N ARG A 105 15.80 -6.55 -3.34
CA ARG A 105 17.26 -6.43 -3.33
C ARG A 105 17.84 -7.11 -2.09
N VAL A 106 18.52 -8.23 -2.31
CA VAL A 106 19.26 -8.93 -1.24
C VAL A 106 20.54 -8.15 -0.95
N LEU A 107 20.77 -7.84 0.33
CA LEU A 107 21.89 -7.04 0.80
C LEU A 107 22.69 -7.83 1.84
N THR A 108 24.01 -7.78 1.68
CA THR A 108 24.98 -8.34 2.61
C THR A 108 25.80 -7.21 3.20
N THR A 109 25.65 -6.96 4.50
CA THR A 109 26.45 -5.97 5.23
C THR A 109 27.27 -6.65 6.31
N THR A 110 28.15 -5.89 6.96
CA THR A 110 28.89 -6.36 8.14
C THR A 110 27.97 -6.73 9.31
N ASP A 111 26.78 -6.13 9.36
CA ASP A 111 25.83 -6.25 10.47
C ASP A 111 24.78 -7.35 10.25
N GLY A 112 24.73 -7.94 9.04
CA GLY A 112 23.88 -9.08 8.74
C GLY A 112 23.47 -9.21 7.28
N LEU A 113 22.53 -10.12 7.04
CA LEU A 113 21.92 -10.40 5.75
C LEU A 113 20.45 -9.97 5.82
N TYR A 114 20.04 -9.07 4.94
CA TYR A 114 18.65 -8.62 4.85
C TYR A 114 18.25 -8.42 3.39
N THR A 115 16.97 -8.16 3.15
CA THR A 115 16.43 -7.95 1.81
C THR A 115 15.52 -6.75 1.83
N ASP A 116 15.84 -5.74 1.03
CA ASP A 116 14.93 -4.62 0.80
C ASP A 116 13.83 -5.07 -0.15
N VAL A 117 12.58 -4.88 0.27
CA VAL A 117 11.42 -5.34 -0.49
C VAL A 117 10.40 -4.22 -0.62
N GLY A 118 9.97 -3.94 -1.84
CA GLY A 118 8.84 -3.06 -2.10
C GLY A 118 7.56 -3.60 -1.47
N GLY A 119 6.76 -2.74 -0.83
CA GLY A 119 5.52 -3.16 -0.16
C GLY A 119 4.49 -3.81 -1.10
N GLU A 120 4.62 -3.60 -2.40
CA GLU A 120 3.81 -4.20 -3.45
C GLU A 120 4.20 -5.63 -3.84
N GLN A 121 5.41 -6.08 -3.47
CA GLN A 121 5.96 -7.39 -3.87
C GLN A 121 5.21 -8.53 -3.17
N LEU A 122 5.11 -9.68 -3.83
CA LEU A 122 4.53 -10.88 -3.23
C LEU A 122 5.59 -11.67 -2.47
N TRP A 123 5.19 -12.36 -1.40
CA TRP A 123 6.11 -13.23 -0.64
C TRP A 123 6.70 -14.36 -1.49
N ILE A 124 5.99 -14.84 -2.51
CA ILE A 124 6.53 -15.83 -3.46
C ILE A 124 7.70 -15.26 -4.27
N ASP A 125 7.64 -13.99 -4.67
CA ASP A 125 8.72 -13.34 -5.42
C ASP A 125 9.92 -13.09 -4.50
N VAL A 126 9.66 -12.71 -3.24
CA VAL A 126 10.70 -12.58 -2.20
C VAL A 126 11.41 -13.91 -1.96
N LEU A 127 10.66 -15.02 -1.84
CA LEU A 127 11.23 -16.35 -1.68
C LEU A 127 12.12 -16.70 -2.87
N ASN A 128 11.61 -16.59 -4.10
CA ASN A 128 12.36 -16.91 -5.30
C ASN A 128 13.66 -16.11 -5.38
N LYS A 129 13.59 -14.80 -5.11
CA LYS A 129 14.76 -13.92 -5.18
C LYS A 129 15.80 -14.23 -4.10
N THR A 130 15.36 -14.51 -2.87
CA THR A 130 16.28 -14.82 -1.77
C THR A 130 16.95 -16.18 -1.95
N LEU A 131 16.26 -17.16 -2.54
CA LEU A 131 16.82 -18.47 -2.86
C LEU A 131 17.95 -18.42 -3.90
N GLU A 132 17.94 -17.45 -4.83
CA GLU A 132 19.08 -17.20 -5.74
C GLU A 132 20.39 -16.91 -4.98
N HIS A 133 20.27 -16.43 -3.74
CA HIS A 133 21.38 -16.12 -2.85
C HIS A 133 21.55 -17.18 -1.73
N GLY A 134 20.81 -18.28 -1.76
CA GLY A 134 20.83 -19.32 -0.72
C GLY A 134 20.19 -18.88 0.61
N LEU A 135 19.32 -17.86 0.57
CA LEU A 135 18.67 -17.28 1.74
C LEU A 135 17.15 -17.45 1.67
N ALA A 136 16.48 -17.24 2.79
CA ALA A 136 15.02 -17.20 2.87
C ALA A 136 14.58 -16.40 4.12
N PRO A 137 13.46 -15.66 4.06
CA PRO A 137 12.79 -15.15 5.26
C PRO A 137 12.50 -16.25 6.30
N VAL A 138 12.52 -15.87 7.57
CA VAL A 138 12.37 -16.83 8.70
C VAL A 138 10.91 -17.01 9.16
N SER A 139 10.02 -16.09 8.78
CA SER A 139 8.60 -16.09 9.17
C SER A 139 7.71 -15.87 7.95
N TRP A 140 6.66 -16.68 7.82
CA TRP A 140 5.86 -16.78 6.62
C TRP A 140 4.37 -16.61 6.89
N THR A 141 3.60 -16.64 5.81
CA THR A 141 2.16 -16.90 5.81
C THR A 141 1.91 -18.21 5.08
N ASP A 142 0.80 -18.87 5.38
CA ASP A 142 0.45 -20.16 4.74
C ASP A 142 0.19 -20.02 3.22
N TYR A 143 -0.04 -18.80 2.74
CA TYR A 143 -0.30 -18.49 1.33
C TYR A 143 0.60 -17.35 0.83
N LEU A 144 1.47 -17.64 -0.15
CA LEU A 144 2.55 -16.75 -0.56
C LEU A 144 2.17 -15.66 -1.57
N TYR A 145 0.97 -15.71 -2.17
CA TYR A 145 0.49 -14.65 -3.08
C TYR A 145 -0.19 -13.52 -2.30
N LEU A 146 0.44 -13.12 -1.20
CA LEU A 146 0.10 -11.95 -0.40
C LEU A 146 1.23 -10.92 -0.56
N THR A 147 0.89 -9.64 -0.57
CA THR A 147 1.90 -8.59 -0.67
C THR A 147 2.58 -8.36 0.69
N VAL A 148 3.85 -8.00 0.67
CA VAL A 148 4.64 -7.68 1.88
C VAL A 148 3.95 -6.60 2.71
N GLY A 149 3.58 -5.47 2.11
CA GLY A 149 2.90 -4.39 2.83
C GLY A 149 1.54 -4.80 3.40
N GLY A 150 0.85 -5.75 2.75
CA GLY A 150 -0.44 -6.25 3.19
C GLY A 150 -0.35 -7.10 4.45
N THR A 151 0.61 -8.02 4.51
CA THR A 151 0.79 -8.88 5.69
C THR A 151 1.39 -8.11 6.86
N LEU A 152 2.33 -7.19 6.61
CA LEU A 152 2.94 -6.34 7.64
C LEU A 152 1.95 -5.34 8.25
N SER A 153 0.90 -4.94 7.52
CA SER A 153 -0.21 -4.14 8.07
C SER A 153 -1.15 -4.93 9.00
N ASN A 154 -0.94 -6.25 9.14
CA ASN A 154 -1.72 -7.12 10.02
C ASN A 154 -0.81 -7.78 11.08
N ALA A 155 -0.01 -8.78 10.66
CA ALA A 155 0.98 -9.48 11.47
C ALA A 155 1.84 -10.41 10.59
N GLY A 156 1.19 -11.22 9.75
CA GLY A 156 1.81 -12.30 8.97
C GLY A 156 2.20 -13.48 9.86
N ILE A 157 1.33 -14.50 9.93
CA ILE A 157 1.51 -15.65 10.82
C ILE A 157 1.47 -16.97 10.05
N SER A 158 2.25 -17.94 10.53
CA SER A 158 2.27 -19.33 10.08
C SER A 158 2.95 -20.20 11.15
N GLY A 159 3.26 -21.46 10.85
CA GLY A 159 3.82 -22.42 11.79
C GLY A 159 5.18 -22.00 12.41
N GLN A 160 5.93 -21.11 11.77
CA GLN A 160 7.24 -20.65 12.26
C GLN A 160 7.12 -19.56 13.34
N THR A 161 5.93 -18.99 13.53
CA THR A 161 5.67 -17.89 14.46
C THR A 161 5.99 -18.24 15.91
N CYS A 162 5.88 -19.51 16.32
CA CYS A 162 6.23 -19.93 17.68
C CYS A 162 7.72 -19.77 18.01
N ARG A 163 8.60 -19.78 17.00
CA ARG A 163 10.06 -19.70 17.16
C ARG A 163 10.61 -18.32 16.78
N TYR A 164 10.10 -17.73 15.70
CA TYR A 164 10.65 -16.49 15.13
C TYR A 164 9.71 -15.29 15.29
N GLY A 165 8.53 -15.47 15.89
CA GLY A 165 7.49 -14.45 15.91
C GLY A 165 6.83 -14.23 14.54
N PRO A 166 5.80 -13.37 14.47
CA PRO A 166 5.13 -13.03 13.21
C PRO A 166 6.06 -12.25 12.25
N GLN A 167 5.65 -12.07 10.99
CA GLN A 167 6.43 -11.31 10.01
C GLN A 167 6.76 -9.89 10.50
N ILE A 168 5.82 -9.22 11.20
CA ILE A 168 6.06 -7.90 11.80
C ILE A 168 7.18 -7.85 12.85
N SER A 169 7.59 -8.99 13.41
CA SER A 169 8.74 -9.09 14.34
C SER A 169 10.07 -9.30 13.62
N ASN A 170 10.04 -9.48 12.30
CA ASN A 170 11.20 -9.81 11.46
C ASN A 170 11.44 -8.72 10.39
N VAL A 171 11.13 -7.47 10.73
CA VAL A 171 11.35 -6.28 9.89
C VAL A 171 12.34 -5.36 10.59
N LEU A 172 13.41 -4.97 9.89
CA LEU A 172 14.43 -4.07 10.43
C LEU A 172 13.99 -2.60 10.33
N GLU A 173 13.51 -2.19 9.17
CA GLU A 173 13.06 -0.83 8.89
C GLU A 173 11.98 -0.81 7.79
N MET A 174 11.26 0.31 7.68
CA MET A 174 10.23 0.51 6.67
C MET A 174 10.17 1.96 6.21
N ASP A 175 10.06 2.16 4.90
CA ASP A 175 9.67 3.43 4.31
C ASP A 175 8.15 3.58 4.36
N VAL A 176 7.68 4.60 5.09
CA VAL A 176 6.24 4.88 5.26
C VAL A 176 5.92 6.28 4.78
N ILE A 177 4.92 6.38 3.88
CA ILE A 177 4.38 7.67 3.45
C ILE A 177 3.27 8.07 4.42
N ILE A 178 3.55 9.07 5.25
CA ILE A 178 2.57 9.66 6.17
C ILE A 178 2.30 11.12 5.82
N PHE A 179 1.08 11.58 6.07
CA PHE A 179 0.73 12.99 6.10
C PHE A 179 0.12 13.33 7.45
N ARG A 180 0.66 14.37 8.10
CA ARG A 180 0.19 14.84 9.41
C ARG A 180 -0.02 16.35 9.36
N LYS A 181 -1.11 16.83 9.94
CA LYS A 181 -1.27 18.26 10.26
C LYS A 181 -0.16 18.69 11.22
N PRO A 182 0.53 19.82 10.98
CA PRO A 182 1.30 20.46 12.02
C PRO A 182 0.43 20.59 13.27
N LEU A 183 0.97 20.28 14.43
CA LEU A 183 0.28 20.54 15.69
C LEU A 183 0.02 22.04 15.78
N ASP A 184 -1.24 22.42 15.94
CA ASP A 184 -1.58 23.82 16.18
C ASP A 184 -0.98 24.22 17.53
N LYS A 185 0.00 25.13 17.52
CA LYS A 185 0.50 25.75 18.75
C LYS A 185 -0.44 26.88 19.16
N SER A 186 -1.68 26.53 19.50
CA SER A 186 -2.65 27.49 20.04
C SER A 186 -2.66 27.43 21.57
N SER A 187 -1.96 28.40 22.16
CA SER A 187 -2.12 28.98 23.51
C SER A 187 -2.17 28.05 24.73
N ASN A 188 -1.03 27.82 25.36
CA ASN A 188 -0.98 27.95 26.83
C ASN A 188 -1.13 29.44 27.15
N GLY A 189 -2.37 29.90 27.10
CA GLY A 189 -2.79 31.15 27.73
C GLY A 189 -2.95 30.86 29.22
N ASP A 190 -2.06 31.48 29.99
CA ASP A 190 -2.28 31.99 31.33
C ASP A 190 -3.70 31.73 31.89
N ASN A 191 -3.81 30.82 32.86
CA ASN A 191 -4.91 30.83 33.81
C ASN A 191 -4.31 30.71 35.21
N ARG A 192 -4.48 31.81 35.93
CA ARG A 192 -4.14 32.06 37.33
C ARG A 192 -4.67 30.98 38.27
#